data_AF-A0A135VHY5-F1
#
_entry.id   AF-A0A135VHY5-F1
#
_cell.length_a   1.000
_cell.length_b   1.000
_cell.length_c   1.000
_cell.angle_alpha   90.00
_cell.angle_beta   90.00
_cell.angle_gamma   90.00
#
_symmetry.space_group_name_H-M   'P 1'
#
loop_
_entity.id
_entity.type
_entity.pdbx_description
1 polymer ?
#
loop_
_entity_poly.entity_id
_entity_poly.type
_entity_poly.pdbx_seq_one_letter_code
_entity_poly.pdbx_strand_id
1 'polypeptide(L)'
;MFRTIMALLICLVTAIIIGAFQILGLDLAGIQAIIGSSNITNELMARGALLFGTMLFPYTAATSATPIYSPLVALGVAGFIAGLISKSGVRMLFVSIIAMVLFFLGFYVLSYAGDPTNVSEMLNIARTFAIDFGVSFALLFIPGIIGASLTSEDY
;
A
#
# COMPACT_ATOMS: atom_id res chain seq x y z
N MET A 1 -15.37 -10.75 12.20
CA MET A 1 -15.52 -9.91 11.00
C MET A 1 -15.16 -8.45 11.27
N PHE A 2 -15.77 -7.77 12.25
CA PHE A 2 -15.46 -6.36 12.57
C PHE A 2 -13.95 -6.07 12.77
N ARG A 3 -13.25 -6.88 13.57
CA ARG A 3 -11.79 -6.71 13.80
C ARG A 3 -10.95 -6.82 12.53
N THR A 4 -11.36 -7.67 11.58
CA THR A 4 -10.66 -7.83 10.29
C THR A 4 -10.83 -6.58 9.43
N ILE A 5 -12.04 -6.01 9.38
CA ILE A 5 -12.31 -4.76 8.66
C ILE A 5 -11.51 -3.61 9.29
N MET A 6 -11.52 -3.49 10.62
CA MET A 6 -10.73 -2.46 11.32
C MET A 6 -9.23 -2.62 11.07
N ALA A 7 -8.69 -3.84 11.14
CA ALA A 7 -7.29 -4.10 10.82
C ALA A 7 -6.96 -3.73 9.37
N LEU A 8 -7.84 -4.04 8.41
CA LEU A 8 -7.69 -3.64 7.01
C LEU A 8 -7.67 -2.13 6.83
N LEU A 9 -8.65 -1.41 7.41
CA LEU A 9 -8.72 0.04 7.31
C LEU A 9 -7.48 0.70 7.91
N ILE A 10 -7.03 0.24 9.07
CA ILE A 10 -5.82 0.76 9.71
C ILE A 10 -4.59 0.44 8.86
N CYS A 11 -4.47 -0.77 8.32
CA CYS A 11 -3.39 -1.13 7.40
C CYS A 11 -3.31 -0.14 6.22
N LEU A 12 -4.44 0.11 5.56
CA LEU A 12 -4.50 1.01 4.40
C LEU A 12 -4.16 2.45 4.79
N VAL A 13 -4.77 2.96 5.86
CA VAL A 13 -4.55 4.33 6.32
C VAL A 13 -3.10 4.55 6.75
N THR A 14 -2.52 3.64 7.52
CA THR A 14 -1.11 3.72 7.94
C THR A 14 -0.18 3.73 6.74
N ALA A 15 -0.35 2.81 5.79
CA ALA A 15 0.49 2.74 4.60
C ALA A 15 0.37 4.02 3.75
N ILE A 16 -0.85 4.53 3.55
CA ILE A 16 -1.12 5.75 2.79
C ILE A 16 -0.52 6.97 3.47
N ILE A 17 -0.68 7.12 4.78
CA ILE A 17 -0.13 8.26 5.53
C ILE A 17 1.40 8.26 5.44
N ILE A 18 2.05 7.12 5.73
CA ILE A 18 3.52 7.04 5.63
C ILE A 18 3.95 7.34 4.20
N GLY A 19 3.30 6.75 3.20
CA GLY A 19 3.66 6.98 1.81
C GLY A 19 3.41 8.42 1.34
N ALA A 20 2.35 9.10 1.79
CA ALA A 20 2.08 10.49 1.45
C ALA A 20 3.24 11.41 1.88
N PHE A 21 3.80 11.19 3.08
CA PHE A 21 4.90 12.03 3.57
C PHE A 21 6.28 11.54 3.11
N GLN A 22 6.51 10.23 3.07
CA GLN A 22 7.85 9.65 2.85
C GLN A 22 8.12 9.19 1.42
N ILE A 23 7.08 8.94 0.62
CA ILE A 23 7.21 8.58 -0.79
C ILE A 23 6.91 9.80 -1.66
N LEU A 24 5.76 10.46 -1.43
CA LEU A 24 5.37 11.62 -2.23
C LEU A 24 6.05 12.93 -1.77
N GLY A 25 6.67 12.94 -0.59
CA GLY A 25 7.31 14.14 -0.04
C GLY A 25 6.33 15.29 0.19
N LEU A 26 5.07 14.99 0.52
CA LEU A 26 4.04 16.01 0.72
C LEU A 26 4.28 16.77 2.03
N ASP A 27 5.04 17.84 1.96
CA ASP A 27 5.12 18.84 3.02
C ASP A 27 3.94 19.83 2.93
N LEU A 28 3.90 20.79 3.87
CA LEU A 28 2.83 21.78 3.91
C LEU A 28 2.76 22.61 2.61
N ALA A 29 3.92 22.96 2.04
CA ALA A 29 4.00 23.72 0.80
C ALA A 29 3.47 22.90 -0.39
N GLY A 30 3.82 21.63 -0.48
CA GLY A 30 3.33 20.69 -1.50
C GLY A 30 1.83 20.50 -1.41
N ILE A 31 1.27 20.41 -0.21
CA ILE A 31 -0.19 20.32 0.00
C ILE A 31 -0.86 21.62 -0.46
N GLN A 32 -0.32 22.78 -0.10
CA GLN A 32 -0.86 24.07 -0.53
C GLN A 32 -0.80 24.24 -2.05
N ALA A 33 0.27 23.78 -2.70
CA ALA A 33 0.41 23.81 -4.15
C ALA A 33 -0.67 22.97 -4.85
N ILE A 34 -0.98 21.77 -4.33
CA ILE A 34 -2.05 20.93 -4.87
C ILE A 34 -3.42 21.60 -4.72
N ILE A 35 -3.70 22.18 -3.55
CA ILE A 35 -4.96 22.88 -3.27
C ILE A 35 -5.12 24.11 -4.17
N GLY A 36 -4.02 24.81 -4.46
CA GLY A 36 -4.00 25.97 -5.36
C GLY A 36 -3.95 25.61 -6.86
N SER A 37 -3.91 24.33 -7.22
CA SER A 37 -3.83 23.90 -8.62
C SER A 37 -5.12 24.16 -9.38
N SER A 38 -5.01 24.61 -10.63
CA SER A 38 -6.14 24.75 -11.56
C SER A 38 -6.72 23.40 -12.00
N ASN A 39 -6.02 22.29 -11.74
CA ASN A 39 -6.46 20.94 -12.07
C ASN A 39 -6.13 19.94 -10.95
N ILE A 40 -6.73 20.17 -9.78
CA ILE A 40 -6.51 19.38 -8.56
C ILE A 40 -6.79 17.88 -8.74
N THR A 41 -7.79 17.51 -9.55
CA THR A 41 -8.16 16.10 -9.76
C THR A 41 -7.05 15.33 -10.46
N ASN A 42 -6.50 15.88 -11.54
CA ASN A 42 -5.42 15.20 -12.27
C ASN A 42 -4.14 15.12 -11.44
N GLU A 43 -3.83 16.16 -10.65
CA GLU A 43 -2.69 16.12 -9.75
C GLU A 43 -2.83 15.05 -8.66
N LEU A 44 -4.00 14.95 -8.03
CA LEU A 44 -4.27 13.92 -7.02
C LEU A 44 -4.24 12.52 -7.63
N MET A 45 -4.77 12.34 -8.84
CA MET A 45 -4.71 11.06 -9.55
C MET A 45 -3.27 10.64 -9.84
N ALA A 46 -2.44 11.54 -10.39
CA ALA A 46 -1.05 11.25 -10.70
C ALA A 46 -0.23 10.90 -9.44
N ARG A 47 -0.42 11.64 -8.36
CA ARG A 47 0.24 11.38 -7.08
C ARG A 47 -0.25 10.09 -6.42
N GLY A 48 -1.55 9.81 -6.48
CA GLY A 48 -2.13 8.56 -5.98
C GLY A 48 -1.65 7.34 -6.77
N ALA A 49 -1.55 7.46 -8.10
CA ALA A 49 -0.95 6.43 -8.95
C ALA A 49 0.52 6.18 -8.56
N LEU A 50 1.32 7.24 -8.38
CA LEU A 50 2.70 7.09 -7.95
C LEU A 50 2.82 6.43 -6.57
N LEU A 51 1.97 6.83 -5.63
CA LEU A 51 1.92 6.28 -4.28
C LEU A 51 1.59 4.77 -4.29
N PHE A 52 0.54 4.35 -4.99
CA PHE A 52 0.18 2.94 -5.03
C PHE A 52 1.14 2.11 -5.89
N GLY A 53 1.66 2.68 -6.98
CA GLY A 53 2.71 2.05 -7.77
C GLY A 53 3.94 1.75 -6.91
N THR A 54 4.50 2.73 -6.23
CA THR A 54 5.68 2.51 -5.37
C THR A 54 5.44 1.51 -4.24
N MET A 55 4.22 1.38 -3.70
CA MET A 55 3.85 0.31 -2.75
C MET A 55 3.72 -1.08 -3.40
N LEU A 56 3.43 -1.16 -4.69
CA LEU A 56 3.40 -2.42 -5.44
C LEU A 56 4.78 -2.87 -5.90
N PHE A 57 5.76 -1.96 -5.95
CA PHE A 57 7.12 -2.21 -6.42
C PHE A 57 8.19 -1.94 -5.33
N PRO A 58 8.02 -2.43 -4.09
CA PRO A 58 8.90 -2.04 -2.98
C PRO A 58 10.31 -2.63 -3.07
N TYR A 59 10.48 -3.81 -3.68
CA TYR A 59 11.78 -4.43 -3.91
C TYR A 59 12.51 -3.68 -5.02
N THR A 60 11.84 -3.47 -6.16
CA THR A 60 12.39 -2.70 -7.28
C THR A 60 12.79 -1.29 -6.87
N ALA A 61 11.98 -0.62 -6.04
CA ALA A 61 12.32 0.70 -5.50
C ALA A 61 13.59 0.67 -4.64
N ALA A 62 13.74 -0.36 -3.80
CA ALA A 62 14.89 -0.54 -2.92
C ALA A 62 16.17 -0.95 -3.67
N THR A 63 16.06 -1.62 -4.81
CA THR A 63 17.21 -2.07 -5.62
C THR A 63 17.54 -1.15 -6.79
N SER A 64 16.82 -0.04 -6.94
CA SER A 64 17.09 0.94 -7.99
C SER A 64 18.41 1.69 -7.78
N ALA A 65 18.89 2.40 -8.82
CA ALA A 65 20.15 3.14 -8.77
C ALA A 65 20.20 4.17 -7.62
N THR A 66 19.05 4.73 -7.26
CA THR A 66 18.88 5.57 -6.06
C THR A 66 17.88 4.87 -5.14
N PRO A 67 18.34 4.06 -4.17
CA PRO A 67 17.47 3.23 -3.35
C PRO A 67 16.41 4.05 -2.60
N ILE A 68 15.14 3.64 -2.72
CA ILE A 68 14.02 4.19 -1.95
C ILE A 68 13.47 3.11 -1.03
N TYR A 69 13.70 3.26 0.27
CA TYR A 69 13.28 2.28 1.28
C TYR A 69 11.93 2.60 1.94
N SER A 70 11.36 3.77 1.69
CA SER A 70 10.09 4.19 2.30
C SER A 70 8.90 3.24 2.01
N PRO A 71 8.77 2.58 0.84
CA PRO A 71 7.74 1.56 0.64
C PRO A 71 7.89 0.34 1.56
N LEU A 72 9.12 -0.10 1.83
CA LEU A 72 9.38 -1.23 2.73
C LEU A 72 8.88 -0.92 4.14
N VAL A 73 9.18 0.29 4.62
CA VAL A 73 8.78 0.76 5.95
C VAL A 73 7.26 0.96 6.02
N ALA A 74 6.67 1.60 5.00
CA ALA A 74 5.23 1.87 4.95
C ALA A 74 4.41 0.58 5.07
N LEU A 75 4.75 -0.43 4.26
CA LEU A 75 4.06 -1.73 4.28
C LEU A 75 4.35 -2.51 5.56
N GLY A 76 5.61 -2.54 6.01
CA GLY A 76 6.00 -3.24 7.24
C GLY A 76 5.29 -2.72 8.49
N VAL A 77 5.26 -1.39 8.66
CA VAL A 77 4.62 -0.74 9.80
C VAL A 77 3.10 -0.88 9.72
N ALA A 78 2.51 -0.71 8.53
CA ALA A 78 1.08 -0.92 8.32
C ALA A 78 0.66 -2.35 8.67
N GLY A 79 1.41 -3.35 8.21
CA GLY A 79 1.21 -4.75 8.54
C GLY A 79 1.28 -4.98 10.04
N PHE A 80 2.35 -4.49 10.70
CA PHE A 80 2.53 -4.64 12.14
C PHE A 80 1.36 -4.06 12.96
N ILE A 81 0.98 -2.81 12.71
CA ILE A 81 -0.12 -2.15 13.44
C ILE A 81 -1.45 -2.86 13.19
N ALA A 82 -1.73 -3.25 11.95
CA ALA A 82 -2.91 -4.05 11.63
C ALA A 82 -2.90 -5.40 12.37
N GLY A 83 -1.72 -6.01 12.51
CA GLY A 83 -1.47 -7.20 13.33
C GLY A 83 -1.96 -7.05 14.75
N LEU A 84 -1.50 -6.00 15.44
CA LEU A 84 -1.86 -5.69 16.83
C LEU A 84 -3.38 -5.61 17.04
N ILE A 85 -4.11 -5.11 16.04
CA ILE A 85 -5.58 -4.95 16.08
C ILE A 85 -6.28 -6.26 15.72
N SER A 86 -5.75 -7.01 14.75
CA SER A 86 -6.38 -8.24 14.27
C SER A 86 -6.32 -9.37 15.30
N LYS A 87 -5.25 -9.42 16.10
CA LYS A 87 -4.94 -10.47 17.10
C LYS A 87 -4.96 -11.91 16.54
N SER A 88 -4.83 -12.09 15.23
CA SER A 88 -4.88 -13.43 14.61
C SER A 88 -4.11 -13.46 13.29
N GLY A 89 -3.17 -14.40 13.17
CA GLY A 89 -2.40 -14.60 11.93
C GLY A 89 -3.27 -14.95 10.73
N VAL A 90 -4.34 -15.74 10.92
CA VAL A 90 -5.31 -16.06 9.86
C VAL A 90 -6.01 -14.80 9.36
N ARG A 91 -6.37 -13.86 10.25
CA ARG A 91 -6.96 -12.59 9.84
C ARG A 91 -5.96 -11.74 9.06
N MET A 92 -4.70 -11.75 9.48
CA MET A 92 -3.65 -11.03 8.76
C MET A 92 -3.42 -11.58 7.35
N LEU A 93 -3.57 -12.88 7.12
CA LEU A 93 -3.52 -13.43 5.76
C LEU A 93 -4.55 -12.75 4.85
N PHE A 94 -5.81 -12.65 5.31
CA PHE A 94 -6.86 -11.99 4.54
C PHE A 94 -6.64 -10.48 4.41
N VAL A 95 -6.21 -9.81 5.49
CA VAL A 95 -5.91 -8.37 5.47
C VAL A 95 -4.81 -8.07 4.45
N SER A 96 -3.72 -8.82 4.44
CA SER A 96 -2.59 -8.63 3.51
C SER A 96 -3.01 -8.88 2.07
N ILE A 97 -3.76 -9.95 1.78
CA ILE A 97 -4.25 -10.23 0.42
C ILE A 97 -5.17 -9.10 -0.06
N ILE A 98 -6.14 -8.70 0.75
CA ILE A 98 -7.11 -7.67 0.37
C ILE A 98 -6.40 -6.31 0.20
N ALA A 99 -5.50 -5.94 1.10
CA ALA A 99 -4.75 -4.69 1.00
C ALA A 99 -3.91 -4.63 -0.28
N MET A 100 -3.23 -5.72 -0.65
CA MET A 100 -2.48 -5.78 -1.91
C MET A 100 -3.39 -5.63 -3.14
N VAL A 101 -4.52 -6.34 -3.15
CA VAL A 101 -5.49 -6.21 -4.26
C VAL A 101 -5.98 -4.77 -4.37
N LEU A 102 -6.25 -4.10 -3.25
CA LEU A 102 -6.67 -2.70 -3.26
C LEU A 102 -5.56 -1.74 -3.73
N PHE A 103 -4.30 -1.96 -3.36
CA PHE A 103 -3.19 -1.19 -3.92
C PHE A 103 -3.04 -1.41 -5.42
N PHE A 104 -3.17 -2.66 -5.88
CA PHE A 104 -3.11 -3.00 -7.30
C PHE A 104 -4.23 -2.33 -8.09
N LEU A 105 -5.48 -2.48 -7.65
CA LEU A 105 -6.64 -1.86 -8.29
C LEU A 105 -6.55 -0.33 -8.24
N GLY A 106 -6.11 0.24 -7.11
CA GLY A 106 -5.87 1.67 -6.97
C GLY A 106 -4.85 2.18 -7.97
N PHE A 107 -3.70 1.51 -8.09
CA PHE A 107 -2.66 1.85 -9.07
C PHE A 107 -3.19 1.77 -10.50
N TYR A 108 -3.88 0.68 -10.86
CA TYR A 108 -4.41 0.46 -12.19
C TYR A 108 -5.46 1.53 -12.56
N VAL A 109 -6.45 1.76 -11.71
CA VAL A 109 -7.52 2.75 -11.94
C VAL A 109 -6.94 4.16 -12.06
N LEU A 110 -5.98 4.54 -11.20
CA LEU A 110 -5.41 5.88 -11.22
C LEU A 110 -4.42 6.11 -12.39
N SER A 111 -3.69 5.08 -12.83
CA SER A 111 -2.68 5.21 -13.90
C SER A 111 -3.30 5.24 -15.30
N TYR A 112 -4.37 4.48 -15.53
CA TYR A 112 -5.03 4.38 -16.85
C TYR A 112 -6.31 5.20 -16.94
N ALA A 113 -6.42 6.26 -16.12
CA ALA A 113 -7.60 7.13 -16.06
C ALA A 113 -8.94 6.37 -15.93
N GLY A 114 -8.91 5.19 -15.30
CA GLY A 114 -10.11 4.40 -15.04
C GLY A 114 -10.74 3.76 -16.27
N ASP A 115 -9.97 3.23 -17.23
CA ASP A 115 -10.49 2.23 -18.18
C ASP A 115 -10.43 0.81 -17.57
N PRO A 116 -11.50 0.32 -16.89
CA PRO A 116 -11.54 -1.02 -16.32
C PRO A 116 -11.60 -2.13 -17.38
N THR A 117 -11.75 -1.78 -18.66
CA THR A 117 -11.96 -2.75 -19.74
C THR A 117 -10.66 -3.19 -20.41
N ASN A 118 -9.55 -2.48 -20.18
CA ASN A 118 -8.24 -2.83 -20.72
C ASN A 118 -7.53 -3.95 -19.92
N VAL A 119 -8.14 -5.13 -19.93
CA VAL A 119 -7.65 -6.34 -19.23
C VAL A 119 -6.24 -6.75 -19.70
N SER A 120 -5.87 -6.46 -20.94
CA SER A 120 -4.53 -6.75 -21.48
C SER A 120 -3.42 -5.98 -20.76
N GLU A 121 -3.62 -4.68 -20.53
CA GLU A 121 -2.67 -3.86 -19.76
C GLU A 121 -2.62 -4.28 -18.30
N MET A 122 -3.78 -4.56 -17.68
CA MET A 122 -3.85 -5.08 -16.31
C MET A 122 -3.03 -6.36 -16.15
N LEU A 123 -3.13 -7.30 -17.09
CA LEU A 123 -2.38 -8.56 -17.09
C LEU A 123 -0.90 -8.36 -17.37
N ASN A 124 -0.53 -7.40 -18.22
CA ASN A 124 0.87 -7.07 -18.50
C ASN A 124 1.56 -6.52 -17.26
N ILE A 125 0.90 -5.61 -16.53
CA ILE A 125 1.40 -5.14 -15.24
C ILE A 125 1.51 -6.36 -14.31
N ALA A 126 0.44 -7.14 -14.12
CA ALA A 126 0.45 -8.32 -13.24
C ALA A 126 1.64 -9.28 -13.44
N ARG A 127 2.11 -9.44 -14.68
CA ARG A 127 3.23 -10.32 -15.02
C ARG A 127 4.61 -9.73 -14.70
N THR A 128 4.76 -8.41 -14.71
CA THR A 128 6.08 -7.77 -14.55
C THR A 128 6.51 -7.59 -13.11
N PHE A 129 5.62 -7.74 -12.13
CA PHE A 129 5.92 -7.49 -10.71
C PHE A 129 5.82 -8.72 -9.79
N ALA A 130 5.97 -9.93 -10.30
CA ALA A 130 5.80 -11.16 -9.50
C ALA A 130 6.67 -11.20 -8.22
N ILE A 131 7.92 -10.72 -8.29
CA ILE A 131 8.82 -10.64 -7.14
C ILE A 131 8.35 -9.57 -6.16
N ASP A 132 8.11 -8.36 -6.65
CA ASP A 132 7.63 -7.25 -5.85
C ASP A 132 6.28 -7.55 -5.17
N PHE A 133 5.38 -8.28 -5.83
CA PHE A 133 4.13 -8.75 -5.25
C PHE A 133 4.36 -9.65 -4.04
N GLY A 134 5.27 -10.61 -4.16
CA GLY A 134 5.66 -11.49 -3.06
C GLY A 134 6.27 -10.71 -1.90
N VAL A 135 7.06 -9.68 -2.20
CA VAL A 135 7.68 -8.81 -1.18
C VAL A 135 6.64 -7.92 -0.51
N SER A 136 5.74 -7.26 -1.25
CA SER A 136 4.63 -6.48 -0.68
C SER A 136 3.74 -7.33 0.21
N PHE A 137 3.44 -8.57 -0.21
CA PHE A 137 2.69 -9.52 0.62
C PHE A 137 3.44 -9.84 1.90
N ALA A 138 4.71 -10.22 1.80
CA ALA A 138 5.54 -10.59 2.95
C ALA A 138 5.68 -9.44 3.95
N LEU A 139 5.86 -8.21 3.46
CA LEU A 139 5.96 -7.00 4.29
C LEU A 139 4.67 -6.68 5.03
N LEU A 140 3.51 -6.98 4.46
CA LEU A 140 2.24 -6.82 5.17
C LEU A 140 1.98 -7.98 6.14
N PHE A 141 2.27 -9.21 5.70
CA PHE A 141 1.85 -10.42 6.38
C PHE A 141 2.76 -10.82 7.53
N ILE A 142 4.08 -10.84 7.34
CA ILE A 142 5.03 -11.30 8.36
C ILE A 142 5.02 -10.35 9.57
N PRO A 143 5.23 -9.03 9.41
CA PRO A 143 5.05 -8.08 10.52
C PRO A 143 3.65 -8.12 11.11
N GLY A 144 2.64 -8.39 10.29
CA GLY A 144 1.26 -8.59 10.73
C GLY A 144 1.09 -9.76 11.68
N ILE A 145 1.66 -10.92 11.38
CA ILE A 145 1.64 -12.08 12.28
C ILE A 145 2.38 -11.75 13.58
N ILE A 146 3.53 -11.09 13.49
CA ILE A 146 4.30 -10.67 14.66
C ILE A 146 3.43 -9.77 15.55
N GLY A 147 2.83 -8.71 14.99
CA GLY A 147 1.92 -7.84 15.72
C GLY A 147 0.73 -8.60 16.32
N ALA A 148 0.12 -9.51 15.57
CA ALA A 148 -0.99 -10.32 16.04
C ALA A 148 -0.61 -11.24 17.22
N SER A 149 0.59 -11.81 17.21
CA SER A 149 1.10 -12.68 18.29
C SER A 149 1.41 -11.92 19.59
N LEU A 150 1.73 -10.63 19.50
CA LEU A 150 1.99 -9.81 20.70
C LEU A 150 0.71 -9.45 21.47
N THR A 151 -0.44 -9.51 20.79
CA THR A 151 -1.73 -9.13 21.37
C THR A 151 -2.74 -10.27 21.37
N SER A 152 -2.33 -11.47 20.94
CA SER A 152 -3.15 -12.68 21.06
C SER A 152 -3.31 -12.98 22.55
N GLU A 153 -4.54 -12.88 23.03
CA GLU A 153 -4.89 -13.36 24.36
C GLU A 153 -5.03 -14.88 24.26
N ASP A 154 -4.23 -15.60 25.03
CA ASP A 154 -4.38 -17.04 25.26
C ASP A 154 -5.68 -17.25 26.04
N TYR A 155 -6.76 -17.63 25.35
CA TYR A 155 -7.96 -18.21 25.98
C TYR A 155 -8.11 -19.66 25.53
#